data_AF-G0J5M9-F1
#
_entry.id   AF-G0J5M9-F1
#
_cell.length_a   1.000
_cell.length_b   1.000
_cell.length_c   1.000
_cell.angle_alpha   90.00
_cell.angle_beta   90.00
_cell.angle_gamma   90.00
#
_symmetry.space_group_name_H-M   'P 1'
#
loop_
_entity.id
_entity.type
_entity.pdbx_description
1 polymer ?
#
loop_
_entity_poly.entity_id
_entity_poly.type
_entity_poly.pdbx_seq_one_letter_code
_entity_poly.pdbx_strand_id
1 'polypeptide(L)'
;MKKKLEVNVTSKDKHQKHVHLAKPDMGDYGRIELGFLGTSCGNIQKLAQLVIERLSLTYKIAYVDADHKEGDALLAGKGDKESLMEFPNTVELRDKIVFKRIDRRQEEVSVFEQREWLNNQELVLINANHFKAKDQILVIDPKKPMDKKLSKITHVRLLVLQKGQSDIPEYIKNHIPDWDQLPVINISEVDKIMDFIKEFTDSNRAIVNGLVLIGGKSSRMDRDKSGLTYHEKSQKDHVNDMLQKYCKDVFLSCNQEQHEKFNGNYLMIKDKITGLGPMGGIISAFMENPDAAWLSVACDLPFLSEETIAYLLTNRNPSKLATVFLDSEGKFPEPLITIWEPRAYPVLLRYLSQGYSCPRKVLINSDVEVLKAPDVQEFQNINDPEAYASAIKTIKKEKI
;
A
#
# COMPACT_ATOMS: atom_id res chain seq x y z
N MET A 1 7.00 30.02 10.26
CA MET A 1 5.85 29.14 9.95
C MET A 1 6.03 27.82 10.66
N LYS A 2 5.13 27.48 11.57
CA LYS A 2 5.19 26.24 12.35
C LYS A 2 4.60 25.13 11.51
N LYS A 3 5.46 24.34 10.84
CA LYS A 3 5.07 23.06 10.26
C LYS A 3 4.25 22.31 11.33
N LYS A 4 2.97 21.99 11.09
CA LYS A 4 2.19 21.09 11.96
C LYS A 4 2.83 19.72 11.89
N LEU A 5 3.90 19.56 12.65
CA LEU A 5 4.61 18.31 12.86
C LEU A 5 3.76 17.40 13.73
N GLU A 6 3.99 16.10 13.62
CA GLU A 6 3.59 15.14 14.61
C GLU A 6 4.22 15.56 15.95
N VAL A 7 3.47 16.30 16.77
CA VAL A 7 3.94 16.66 18.11
C VAL A 7 3.89 15.37 18.93
N ASN A 8 5.05 14.75 19.14
CA ASN A 8 5.21 13.74 20.18
C ASN A 8 5.00 14.45 21.52
N VAL A 9 3.75 14.49 21.97
CA VAL A 9 3.41 14.85 23.35
C VAL A 9 3.75 13.63 24.20
N THR A 10 5.04 13.39 24.45
CA THR A 10 5.45 12.51 25.54
C THR A 10 5.19 13.26 26.84
N SER A 11 3.97 13.11 27.35
CA SER A 11 3.71 13.35 28.78
C SER A 11 4.63 12.42 29.57
N LYS A 12 5.30 12.96 30.60
CA LYS A 12 6.07 12.16 31.58
C LYS A 12 5.17 11.34 32.51
N ASP A 13 3.85 11.42 32.35
CA ASP A 13 2.90 10.55 33.04
C ASP A 13 2.72 9.24 32.28
N LYS A 14 2.91 8.10 32.97
CA LYS A 14 2.54 6.74 32.53
C LYS A 14 1.01 6.54 32.41
N HIS A 15 0.26 7.57 32.03
CA HIS A 15 -1.16 7.47 31.70
C HIS A 15 -1.34 7.58 30.18
N GLN A 16 -1.28 6.45 29.51
CA GLN A 16 -1.69 6.34 28.10
C GLN A 16 -3.22 6.47 28.04
N LYS A 17 -3.73 7.66 27.74
CA LYS A 17 -5.16 7.91 27.52
C LYS A 17 -5.68 7.34 26.18
N HIS A 18 -4.78 6.95 25.28
CA HIS A 18 -5.10 6.54 23.92
C HIS A 18 -4.65 5.10 23.64
N VAL A 19 -5.48 4.35 22.91
CA VAL A 19 -5.20 2.98 22.46
C VAL A 19 -3.97 2.99 21.54
N HIS A 20 -3.05 2.05 21.76
CA HIS A 20 -1.91 1.85 20.88
C HIS A 20 -2.37 1.21 19.57
N LEU A 21 -2.24 1.93 18.46
CA LEU A 21 -2.51 1.43 17.11
C LEU A 21 -1.19 1.26 16.35
N ALA A 22 -1.08 0.20 15.54
CA ALA A 22 0.04 0.02 14.64
C ALA A 22 0.09 1.22 13.67
N LYS A 23 1.25 1.85 13.57
CA LYS A 23 1.49 2.97 12.65
C LYS A 23 2.08 2.42 11.36
N PRO A 24 1.58 2.82 10.18
CA PRO A 24 2.22 2.47 8.92
C PRO A 24 3.59 3.12 8.82
N ASP A 25 4.56 2.37 8.32
CA ASP A 25 5.88 2.89 8.00
C ASP A 25 5.81 3.72 6.71
N MET A 26 5.71 5.05 6.88
CA MET A 26 5.59 6.00 5.78
C MET A 26 6.58 7.16 5.90
N GLY A 27 7.10 7.59 4.75
CA GLY A 27 7.76 8.88 4.60
C GLY A 27 6.77 10.04 4.60
N ASP A 28 7.22 11.25 4.25
CA ASP A 28 6.36 12.44 4.29
C ASP A 28 5.29 12.40 3.18
N TYR A 29 5.55 11.70 2.08
CA TYR A 29 4.70 11.68 0.89
C TYR A 29 4.14 10.30 0.52
N GLY A 30 4.78 9.21 0.96
CA GLY A 30 4.30 7.86 0.64
C GLY A 30 5.01 6.73 1.41
N ARG A 31 4.60 5.49 1.14
CA ARG A 31 5.20 4.27 1.71
C ARG A 31 6.58 4.00 1.13
N ILE A 32 6.70 4.18 -0.19
CA ILE A 32 7.95 4.07 -0.93
C ILE A 32 8.24 5.44 -1.53
N GLU A 33 9.20 6.15 -0.96
CA GLU A 33 9.64 7.45 -1.46
C GLU A 33 11.16 7.48 -1.60
N LEU A 34 11.63 8.05 -2.70
CA LEU A 34 13.04 8.07 -3.05
C LEU A 34 13.47 9.47 -3.48
N GLY A 35 14.30 10.10 -2.66
CA GLY A 35 14.77 11.46 -2.88
C GLY A 35 16.10 11.52 -3.63
N PHE A 36 16.20 12.36 -4.65
CA PHE A 36 17.49 12.71 -5.24
C PHE A 36 18.10 13.90 -4.51
N LEU A 37 19.33 13.75 -4.00
CA LEU A 37 20.05 14.78 -3.24
C LEU A 37 21.46 14.97 -3.82
N GLY A 38 22.07 16.13 -3.58
CA GLY A 38 23.50 16.34 -3.86
C GLY A 38 23.85 16.84 -5.26
N THR A 39 22.86 17.18 -6.09
CA THR A 39 23.09 17.89 -7.36
C THR A 39 22.07 19.05 -7.53
N SER A 40 22.13 19.76 -8.66
CA SER A 40 21.21 20.88 -8.96
C SER A 40 19.76 20.42 -9.16
N CYS A 41 18.77 21.28 -8.87
CA CYS A 41 17.35 20.95 -9.08
C CYS A 41 17.05 20.61 -10.54
N GLY A 42 17.70 21.27 -11.51
CA GLY A 42 17.55 20.92 -12.93
C GLY A 42 18.08 19.52 -13.28
N ASN A 43 19.14 19.05 -12.62
CA ASN A 43 19.62 17.68 -12.82
C ASN A 43 18.68 16.66 -12.15
N ILE A 44 18.16 16.99 -10.97
CA ILE A 44 17.17 16.14 -10.28
C ILE A 44 15.91 16.00 -11.13
N GLN A 45 15.39 17.10 -11.68
CA GLN A 45 14.22 17.08 -12.55
C GLN A 45 14.46 16.20 -13.79
N LYS A 46 15.65 16.27 -14.40
CA LYS A 46 16.03 15.40 -15.52
C LYS A 46 16.07 13.93 -15.13
N LEU A 47 16.65 13.59 -13.97
CA LEU A 47 16.66 12.23 -13.46
C LEU A 47 15.24 11.72 -13.20
N ALA A 48 14.41 12.51 -12.52
CA ALA A 48 13.02 12.17 -12.27
C ALA A 48 12.23 11.96 -13.57
N GLN A 49 12.44 12.82 -14.58
CA GLN A 49 11.83 12.66 -15.90
C GLN A 49 12.25 11.34 -16.57
N LEU A 50 13.54 10.99 -16.55
CA LEU A 50 14.03 9.72 -17.11
C LEU A 50 13.42 8.50 -16.40
N VAL A 51 13.28 8.56 -15.07
CA VAL A 51 12.62 7.50 -14.30
C VAL A 51 11.16 7.38 -14.71
N ILE A 52 10.42 8.49 -14.75
CA ILE A 52 9.00 8.49 -15.13
C ILE A 52 8.82 7.97 -16.55
N GLU A 53 9.61 8.46 -17.50
CA GLU A 53 9.54 8.02 -18.91
C GLU A 53 9.72 6.51 -19.06
N ARG A 54 10.66 5.92 -18.31
CA ARG A 54 10.98 4.49 -18.43
C ARG A 54 10.09 3.58 -17.58
N LEU A 55 9.62 4.05 -16.43
CA LEU A 55 8.98 3.19 -15.43
C LEU A 55 7.47 3.45 -15.26
N SER A 56 6.91 4.55 -15.78
CA SER A 56 5.48 4.88 -15.58
C SER A 56 4.48 3.94 -16.25
N LEU A 57 4.93 3.11 -17.21
CA LEU A 57 4.10 2.05 -17.79
C LEU A 57 3.91 0.87 -16.83
N THR A 58 4.81 0.70 -15.87
CA THR A 58 4.79 -0.42 -14.90
C THR A 58 4.38 0.04 -13.50
N TYR A 59 4.82 1.24 -13.09
CA TYR A 59 4.57 1.77 -11.75
C TYR A 59 3.76 3.05 -11.79
N LYS A 60 2.95 3.27 -10.76
CA LYS A 60 2.34 4.59 -10.51
C LYS A 60 3.33 5.49 -9.79
N ILE A 61 3.78 6.53 -10.47
CA ILE A 61 4.87 7.39 -10.00
C ILE A 61 4.37 8.82 -9.79
N ALA A 62 4.69 9.39 -8.64
CA ALA A 62 4.60 10.83 -8.40
C ALA A 62 6.00 11.47 -8.34
N TYR A 63 6.05 12.77 -8.65
CA TYR A 63 7.24 13.59 -8.45
C TYR A 63 6.88 14.80 -7.59
N VAL A 64 7.64 15.01 -6.52
CA VAL A 64 7.48 16.10 -5.57
C VAL A 64 8.64 17.07 -5.73
N ASP A 65 8.33 18.30 -6.09
CA ASP A 65 9.30 19.39 -6.30
C ASP A 65 8.77 20.73 -5.80
N ALA A 66 9.68 21.68 -5.57
CA ALA A 66 9.35 23.04 -5.21
C ALA A 66 9.68 23.95 -6.39
N ASP A 67 8.66 24.58 -6.98
CA ASP A 67 8.89 25.68 -7.90
C ASP A 67 8.91 27.01 -7.13
N HIS A 68 10.07 27.66 -7.10
CA HIS A 68 10.21 28.99 -6.50
C HIS A 68 9.79 30.09 -7.47
N LYS A 69 9.82 29.86 -8.79
CA LYS A 69 9.64 30.92 -9.79
C LYS A 69 8.21 31.42 -9.87
N GLU A 70 7.23 30.51 -9.93
CA GLU A 70 5.82 30.88 -10.01
C GLU A 70 5.32 31.51 -8.70
N GLY A 71 5.73 30.96 -7.55
CA GLY A 71 5.41 31.50 -6.23
C GLY A 71 5.97 32.91 -6.01
N ASP A 72 7.26 33.13 -6.32
CA ASP A 72 7.88 34.45 -6.21
C ASP A 72 7.23 35.45 -7.18
N ALA A 73 6.86 35.01 -8.39
CA ALA A 73 6.16 35.86 -9.35
C ALA A 73 4.77 36.25 -8.85
N LEU A 74 3.97 35.31 -8.33
CA LEU A 74 2.66 35.57 -7.72
C LEU A 74 2.77 36.55 -6.54
N LEU A 75 3.71 36.32 -5.61
CA LEU A 75 3.95 37.20 -4.46
C LEU A 75 4.40 38.61 -4.89
N ALA A 76 5.12 38.72 -6.00
CA ALA A 76 5.55 39.99 -6.57
C ALA A 76 4.49 40.67 -7.47
N GLY A 77 3.27 40.14 -7.56
CA GLY A 77 2.20 40.67 -8.43
C GLY A 77 2.48 40.50 -9.92
N LYS A 78 3.38 39.59 -10.28
CA LYS A 78 3.81 39.22 -11.64
C LYS A 78 3.40 37.80 -12.02
N GLY A 79 2.52 37.18 -11.24
CA GLY A 79 1.93 35.89 -11.58
C GLY A 79 1.06 35.99 -12.83
N ASP A 80 0.66 34.84 -13.35
CA ASP A 80 -0.35 34.78 -14.41
C ASP A 80 -1.66 35.41 -13.91
N LYS A 81 -2.06 36.53 -14.54
CA LYS A 81 -3.27 37.29 -14.18
C LYS A 81 -4.56 36.51 -14.47
N GLU A 82 -4.48 35.43 -15.23
CA GLU A 82 -5.60 34.53 -15.47
C GLU A 82 -5.66 33.38 -14.46
N SER A 83 -4.63 33.23 -13.60
CA SER A 83 -4.58 32.16 -12.61
C SER A 83 -5.44 32.47 -11.40
N LEU A 84 -6.44 31.61 -11.15
CA LEU A 84 -7.28 31.69 -9.96
C LEU A 84 -6.50 31.46 -8.65
N MET A 85 -5.25 31.00 -8.73
CA MET A 85 -4.37 30.80 -7.58
C MET A 85 -3.85 32.11 -6.99
N GLU A 86 -4.10 33.27 -7.61
CA GLU A 86 -3.83 34.58 -6.98
C GLU A 86 -4.80 34.94 -5.84
N PHE A 87 -5.91 34.20 -5.69
CA PHE A 87 -6.89 34.39 -4.62
C PHE A 87 -6.77 33.31 -3.51
N PRO A 88 -6.87 33.69 -2.22
CA PRO A 88 -6.82 32.75 -1.09
C PRO A 88 -8.02 31.79 -1.10
N ASN A 89 -7.83 30.58 -0.55
CA ASN A 89 -8.86 29.54 -0.42
C ASN A 89 -9.49 29.06 -1.74
N THR A 90 -8.79 29.25 -2.86
CA THR A 90 -9.27 28.83 -4.17
C THR A 90 -8.86 27.39 -4.49
N VAL A 91 -9.80 26.65 -5.09
CA VAL A 91 -9.56 25.35 -5.71
C VAL A 91 -10.07 25.43 -7.14
N GLU A 92 -9.25 25.04 -8.09
CA GLU A 92 -9.63 24.93 -9.49
C GLU A 92 -9.50 23.47 -9.94
N LEU A 93 -10.59 22.91 -10.48
CA LEU A 93 -10.60 21.57 -11.06
C LEU A 93 -10.85 21.68 -12.56
N ARG A 94 -9.90 21.21 -13.36
CA ARG A 94 -9.97 21.21 -14.83
C ARG A 94 -9.94 19.78 -15.36
N ASP A 95 -10.98 19.42 -16.11
CA ASP A 95 -10.98 18.20 -16.91
C ASP A 95 -10.28 18.49 -18.25
N LYS A 96 -9.14 17.86 -18.51
CA LYS A 96 -8.43 17.95 -19.80
C LYS A 96 -8.65 16.67 -20.57
N ILE A 97 -8.47 16.72 -21.89
CA ILE A 97 -8.69 15.56 -22.80
C ILE A 97 -7.94 14.31 -22.34
N VAL A 98 -6.74 14.46 -21.78
CA VAL A 98 -5.84 13.34 -21.43
C VAL A 98 -5.69 13.13 -19.93
N PHE A 99 -5.99 14.14 -19.10
CA PHE A 99 -5.79 14.06 -17.65
C PHE A 99 -6.69 15.06 -16.91
N LYS A 100 -6.85 14.87 -15.60
CA LYS A 100 -7.51 15.85 -14.73
C LYS A 100 -6.46 16.61 -13.95
N ARG A 101 -6.65 17.92 -13.79
CA ARG A 101 -5.81 18.78 -12.94
C ARG A 101 -6.65 19.35 -11.81
N ILE A 102 -6.09 19.34 -10.61
CA ILE A 102 -6.62 20.06 -9.48
C ILE A 102 -5.52 20.96 -8.93
N ASP A 103 -5.76 22.27 -8.94
CA ASP A 103 -4.89 23.27 -8.37
C ASP A 103 -5.54 23.77 -7.08
N ARG A 104 -4.81 23.76 -5.97
CA ARG A 104 -5.31 24.17 -4.65
C ARG A 104 -4.36 25.18 -4.04
N ARG A 105 -4.84 26.39 -3.75
CA ARG A 105 -4.04 27.32 -2.96
C ARG A 105 -4.15 26.98 -1.48
N GLN A 106 -3.07 26.44 -0.93
CA GLN A 106 -2.93 26.14 0.49
C GLN A 106 -1.61 26.67 1.03
N GLU A 107 -1.65 27.47 2.09
CA GLU A 107 -0.46 28.06 2.72
C GLU A 107 0.28 27.06 3.60
N GLU A 108 -0.46 26.14 4.22
CA GLU A 108 0.10 25.04 5.02
C GLU A 108 -0.61 23.74 4.64
N VAL A 109 0.17 22.68 4.42
CA VAL A 109 -0.33 21.33 4.17
C VAL A 109 0.29 20.39 5.19
N SER A 110 -0.53 19.61 5.88
CA SER A 110 -0.02 18.60 6.82
C SER A 110 0.54 17.39 6.08
N VAL A 111 1.46 16.64 6.71
CA VAL A 111 1.96 15.37 6.15
C VAL A 111 0.84 14.34 5.95
N PHE A 112 -0.24 14.42 6.73
CA PHE A 112 -1.40 13.53 6.60
C PHE A 112 -2.18 13.78 5.30
N GLU A 113 -2.41 15.04 4.95
CA GLU A 113 -3.07 15.41 3.69
C GLU A 113 -2.19 15.05 2.48
N GLN A 114 -0.88 15.28 2.55
CA GLN A 114 0.06 14.93 1.47
C GLN A 114 0.04 13.43 1.16
N ARG A 115 0.11 12.60 2.21
CA ARG A 115 0.02 11.14 2.08
C ARG A 115 -1.31 10.70 1.47
N GLU A 116 -2.42 11.36 1.82
CA GLU A 116 -3.73 11.06 1.22
C GLU A 116 -3.74 11.36 -0.28
N TRP A 117 -3.20 12.50 -0.70
CA TRP A 117 -3.18 12.88 -2.13
C TRP A 117 -2.38 11.90 -2.99
N LEU A 118 -1.34 11.29 -2.41
CA LEU A 118 -0.43 10.38 -3.10
C LEU A 118 -0.64 8.91 -2.75
N ASN A 119 -1.70 8.55 -2.02
CA ASN A 119 -1.96 7.16 -1.57
C ASN A 119 -2.09 6.15 -2.74
N ASN A 120 -2.50 6.62 -3.91
CA ASN A 120 -2.63 5.79 -5.11
C ASN A 120 -1.32 5.58 -5.88
N GLN A 121 -0.21 6.17 -5.42
CA GLN A 121 1.11 5.99 -6.03
C GLN A 121 1.83 4.79 -5.41
N GLU A 122 2.70 4.17 -6.20
CA GLU A 122 3.64 3.16 -5.70
C GLU A 122 4.96 3.80 -5.32
N LEU A 123 5.50 4.66 -6.18
CA LEU A 123 6.80 5.31 -6.00
C LEU A 123 6.63 6.82 -5.99
N VAL A 124 7.14 7.49 -4.95
CA VAL A 124 7.21 8.94 -4.90
C VAL A 124 8.66 9.40 -5.05
N LEU A 125 8.98 10.01 -6.19
CA LEU A 125 10.26 10.65 -6.43
C LEU A 125 10.26 12.04 -5.80
N ILE A 126 11.34 12.39 -5.10
CA ILE A 126 11.40 13.66 -4.36
C ILE A 126 12.64 14.45 -4.77
N ASN A 127 12.48 15.74 -5.01
CA ASN A 127 13.60 16.66 -5.01
C ASN A 127 14.06 16.93 -3.57
N ALA A 128 15.01 16.12 -3.09
CA ALA A 128 15.46 16.16 -1.70
C ALA A 128 16.33 17.39 -1.38
N ASN A 129 16.59 18.28 -2.35
CA ASN A 129 17.11 19.60 -2.03
C ASN A 129 16.10 20.44 -1.26
N HIS A 130 14.81 20.26 -1.51
CA HIS A 130 13.73 21.07 -0.93
C HIS A 130 12.98 20.34 0.18
N PHE A 131 12.76 19.05 0.01
CA PHE A 131 11.98 18.24 0.94
C PHE A 131 12.80 17.13 1.57
N LYS A 132 12.34 16.63 2.71
CA LYS A 132 12.89 15.42 3.30
C LYS A 132 12.35 14.22 2.50
N ALA A 133 13.19 13.23 2.29
CA ALA A 133 12.79 11.92 1.79
C ALA A 133 13.26 10.86 2.79
N LYS A 134 12.47 9.81 3.00
CA LYS A 134 12.84 8.66 3.83
C LYS A 134 14.09 7.97 3.30
N ASP A 135 14.05 7.52 2.05
CA ASP A 135 15.18 6.92 1.33
C ASP A 135 15.73 7.89 0.28
N GLN A 136 17.03 7.81 -0.01
CA GLN A 136 17.72 8.75 -0.88
C GLN A 136 18.70 8.10 -1.86
N ILE A 137 18.77 8.66 -3.06
CA ILE A 137 19.89 8.55 -3.98
C ILE A 137 20.74 9.80 -3.80
N LEU A 138 21.98 9.62 -3.32
CA LEU A 138 22.90 10.72 -3.12
C LEU A 138 23.85 10.85 -4.32
N VAL A 139 23.70 11.95 -5.05
CA VAL A 139 24.56 12.32 -6.17
C VAL A 139 25.78 13.06 -5.64
N ILE A 140 26.97 12.56 -5.95
CA ILE A 140 28.25 13.17 -5.62
C ILE A 140 28.63 14.12 -6.76
N ASP A 141 28.30 15.40 -6.61
CA ASP A 141 28.55 16.45 -7.59
C ASP A 141 29.51 17.52 -7.03
N PRO A 142 30.74 17.64 -7.56
CA PRO A 142 31.70 18.65 -7.12
C PRO A 142 31.20 20.10 -7.25
N LYS A 143 30.25 20.36 -8.16
CA LYS A 143 29.65 21.70 -8.34
C LYS A 143 28.63 22.04 -7.25
N LYS A 144 28.20 21.04 -6.47
CA LYS A 144 27.22 21.17 -5.37
C LYS A 144 27.69 20.35 -4.16
N PRO A 145 28.81 20.74 -3.51
CA PRO A 145 29.30 20.02 -2.34
C PRO A 145 28.26 20.02 -1.20
N MET A 146 28.28 18.94 -0.43
CA MET A 146 27.26 18.63 0.59
C MET A 146 27.78 18.81 2.03
N ASP A 147 29.02 19.27 2.20
CA ASP A 147 29.69 19.54 3.48
C ASP A 147 28.84 20.38 4.45
N LYS A 148 28.11 21.39 3.94
CA LYS A 148 27.23 22.25 4.75
C LYS A 148 25.78 21.77 4.85
N LYS A 149 25.45 20.64 4.23
CA LYS A 149 24.07 20.13 4.10
C LYS A 149 23.94 18.67 4.52
N LEU A 150 24.91 18.15 5.27
CA LEU A 150 24.90 16.77 5.77
C LEU A 150 23.63 16.44 6.55
N SER A 151 23.07 17.39 7.30
CA SER A 151 21.80 17.19 8.04
C SER A 151 20.58 16.90 7.16
N LYS A 152 20.67 17.06 5.83
CA LYS A 152 19.62 16.68 4.88
C LYS A 152 19.71 15.21 4.44
N ILE A 153 20.85 14.57 4.68
CA ILE A 153 21.06 13.17 4.37
C ILE A 153 20.21 12.35 5.35
N THR A 154 19.43 11.42 4.81
CA THR A 154 18.61 10.48 5.58
C THR A 154 19.13 9.07 5.33
N HIS A 155 18.31 8.14 4.82
CA HIS A 155 18.74 6.79 4.53
C HIS A 155 19.20 6.69 3.07
N VAL A 156 20.51 6.70 2.85
CA VAL A 156 21.08 6.59 1.48
C VAL A 156 21.04 5.14 1.03
N ARG A 157 20.46 4.91 -0.15
CA ARG A 157 20.33 3.58 -0.77
C ARG A 157 21.23 3.39 -1.98
N LEU A 158 21.67 4.48 -2.60
CA LEU A 158 22.55 4.48 -3.77
C LEU A 158 23.41 5.75 -3.79
N LEU A 159 24.69 5.57 -4.11
CA LEU A 159 25.61 6.66 -4.42
C LEU A 159 25.77 6.79 -5.92
N VAL A 160 25.58 8.00 -6.46
CA VAL A 160 25.74 8.27 -7.89
C VAL A 160 26.88 9.26 -8.13
N LEU A 161 27.91 8.85 -8.86
CA LEU A 161 29.06 9.71 -9.17
C LEU A 161 28.76 10.58 -10.40
N GLN A 162 28.90 11.91 -10.26
CA GLN A 162 28.81 12.83 -11.39
C GLN A 162 29.95 12.58 -12.39
N LYS A 163 29.76 12.97 -13.66
CA LYS A 163 30.76 12.78 -14.72
C LYS A 163 32.13 13.36 -14.31
N GLY A 164 33.17 12.54 -14.38
CA GLY A 164 34.55 12.91 -14.03
C GLY A 164 34.88 12.74 -12.54
N GLN A 165 33.92 12.32 -11.71
CA GLN A 165 34.15 11.96 -10.32
C GLN A 165 34.48 10.46 -10.22
N SER A 166 35.53 10.12 -9.47
CA SER A 166 35.98 8.73 -9.26
C SER A 166 35.98 8.29 -7.79
N ASP A 167 35.84 9.20 -6.84
CA ASP A 167 35.85 8.89 -5.40
C ASP A 167 34.77 9.67 -4.63
N ILE A 168 34.36 9.10 -3.51
CA ILE A 168 33.41 9.67 -2.56
C ILE A 168 34.19 10.55 -1.57
N PRO A 169 33.78 11.81 -1.33
CA PRO A 169 34.47 12.69 -0.40
C PRO A 169 34.51 12.15 1.04
N GLU A 170 35.61 12.39 1.75
CA GLU A 170 35.83 11.89 3.12
C GLU A 170 34.74 12.34 4.10
N TYR A 171 34.21 13.55 3.94
CA TYR A 171 33.12 14.06 4.79
C TYR A 171 31.80 13.31 4.57
N ILE A 172 31.58 12.69 3.41
CA ILE A 172 30.44 11.79 3.16
C ILE A 172 30.71 10.42 3.79
N LYS A 173 31.93 9.87 3.60
CA LYS A 173 32.35 8.59 4.20
C LYS A 173 32.21 8.62 5.73
N ASN A 174 32.60 9.72 6.36
CA ASN A 174 32.45 9.91 7.81
C ASN A 174 31.00 10.10 8.26
N HIS A 175 30.11 10.58 7.39
CA HIS A 175 28.70 10.80 7.73
C HIS A 175 27.83 9.56 7.49
N ILE A 176 28.24 8.68 6.58
CA ILE A 176 27.56 7.44 6.24
C ILE A 176 28.53 6.29 6.58
N PRO A 177 28.50 5.75 7.81
CA PRO A 177 29.50 4.78 8.28
C PRO A 177 29.63 3.53 7.41
N ASP A 178 28.51 3.05 6.86
CA ASP A 178 28.44 1.83 6.03
C ASP A 178 28.37 2.16 4.52
N TRP A 179 28.98 3.26 4.09
CA TRP A 179 28.93 3.71 2.69
C TRP A 179 29.51 2.69 1.70
N ASP A 180 30.44 1.86 2.14
CA ASP A 180 31.14 0.84 1.36
C ASP A 180 30.25 -0.36 0.99
N GLN A 181 29.13 -0.53 1.69
CA GLN A 181 28.10 -1.53 1.37
C GLN A 181 27.08 -1.01 0.35
N LEU A 182 27.06 0.29 0.09
CA LEU A 182 26.10 0.90 -0.84
C LEU A 182 26.55 0.70 -2.29
N PRO A 183 25.61 0.46 -3.22
CA PRO A 183 25.94 0.48 -4.64
C PRO A 183 26.46 1.88 -5.04
N VAL A 184 27.47 1.90 -5.91
CA VAL A 184 28.04 3.12 -6.48
C VAL A 184 27.95 3.02 -8.00
N ILE A 185 27.23 3.96 -8.63
CA ILE A 185 26.95 3.95 -10.07
C ILE A 185 27.38 5.29 -10.68
N ASN A 186 27.94 5.30 -11.89
CA ASN A 186 28.19 6.57 -12.58
C ASN A 186 26.88 7.15 -13.14
N ILE A 187 26.72 8.47 -13.10
CA ILE A 187 25.53 9.16 -13.65
C ILE A 187 25.27 8.84 -15.13
N SER A 188 26.30 8.47 -15.90
CA SER A 188 26.15 8.08 -17.31
C SER A 188 25.57 6.68 -17.49
N GLU A 189 25.63 5.82 -16.47
CA GLU A 189 25.10 4.46 -16.49
C GLU A 189 23.61 4.45 -16.16
N VAL A 190 22.83 5.16 -16.97
CA VAL A 190 21.40 5.41 -16.74
C VAL A 190 20.64 4.09 -16.55
N ASP A 191 20.94 3.06 -17.33
CA ASP A 191 20.26 1.77 -17.25
C ASP A 191 20.42 1.13 -15.85
N LYS A 192 21.64 1.15 -15.29
CA LYS A 192 21.90 0.63 -13.94
C LYS A 192 21.16 1.42 -12.85
N ILE A 193 21.04 2.74 -13.01
CA ILE A 193 20.27 3.58 -12.08
C ILE A 193 18.78 3.20 -12.16
N MET A 194 18.25 2.93 -13.36
CA MET A 194 16.85 2.52 -13.51
C MET A 194 16.60 1.13 -12.93
N ASP A 195 17.51 0.19 -13.18
CA ASP A 195 17.43 -1.17 -12.61
C ASP A 195 17.44 -1.12 -11.09
N PHE A 196 18.31 -0.29 -10.50
CA PHE A 196 18.34 -0.06 -9.07
C PHE A 196 17.00 0.50 -8.55
N ILE A 197 16.42 1.52 -9.19
CA ILE A 197 15.16 2.12 -8.75
C ILE A 197 14.01 1.11 -8.86
N LYS A 198 14.02 0.29 -9.91
CA LYS A 198 13.06 -0.80 -10.09
C LYS A 198 13.17 -1.82 -8.96
N GLU A 199 14.38 -2.33 -8.70
CA GLU A 199 14.64 -3.29 -7.62
C GLU A 199 14.32 -2.71 -6.24
N PHE A 200 14.68 -1.44 -6.00
CA PHE A 200 14.30 -0.71 -4.78
C PHE A 200 12.78 -0.66 -4.63
N THR A 201 12.05 -0.35 -5.70
CA THR A 201 10.58 -0.28 -5.65
C THR A 201 9.98 -1.66 -5.38
N ASP A 202 10.46 -2.70 -6.07
CA ASP A 202 9.95 -4.06 -5.93
C ASP A 202 10.26 -4.68 -4.57
N SER A 203 11.47 -4.47 -4.04
CA SER A 203 11.90 -5.00 -2.73
C SER A 203 11.22 -4.33 -1.53
N ASN A 204 10.68 -3.12 -1.71
CA ASN A 204 9.90 -2.42 -0.69
C ASN A 204 8.38 -2.64 -0.85
N ARG A 205 7.95 -3.55 -1.73
CA ARG A 205 6.53 -3.95 -1.81
C ARG A 205 6.11 -4.69 -0.56
N ALA A 206 4.84 -4.53 -0.20
CA ALA A 206 4.26 -5.21 0.93
C ALA A 206 4.27 -6.74 0.72
N ILE A 207 4.70 -7.45 1.77
CA ILE A 207 4.48 -8.88 1.92
C ILE A 207 2.97 -9.19 1.96
N VAL A 208 2.60 -10.43 1.66
CA VAL A 208 1.21 -10.89 1.73
C VAL A 208 1.00 -11.76 2.96
N ASN A 209 0.04 -11.37 3.79
CA ASN A 209 -0.49 -12.18 4.87
C ASN A 209 -1.86 -12.77 4.46
N GLY A 210 -2.18 -13.96 4.98
CA GLY A 210 -3.48 -14.59 4.80
C GLY A 210 -4.46 -14.15 5.88
N LEU A 211 -5.70 -13.88 5.50
CA LEU A 211 -6.80 -13.57 6.41
C LEU A 211 -7.98 -14.49 6.12
N VAL A 212 -8.15 -15.51 6.96
CA VAL A 212 -9.26 -16.46 6.87
C VAL A 212 -10.47 -15.87 7.60
N LEU A 213 -11.52 -15.54 6.86
CA LEU A 213 -12.74 -14.94 7.40
C LEU A 213 -13.63 -16.03 8.01
N ILE A 214 -13.56 -16.18 9.34
CA ILE A 214 -14.41 -17.10 10.11
C ILE A 214 -15.54 -16.36 10.86
N GLY A 215 -15.45 -15.04 10.97
CA GLY A 215 -16.40 -14.19 11.70
C GLY A 215 -17.75 -13.96 11.03
N GLY A 216 -18.75 -13.64 11.84
CA GLY A 216 -20.13 -13.35 11.41
C GLY A 216 -21.18 -13.98 12.33
N LYS A 217 -22.42 -13.47 12.31
CA LYS A 217 -23.54 -14.15 12.97
C LYS A 217 -23.99 -15.29 12.06
N SER A 218 -23.68 -16.54 12.43
CA SER A 218 -24.21 -17.74 11.76
C SER A 218 -25.69 -17.93 12.11
N SER A 219 -26.55 -17.00 11.71
CA SER A 219 -27.97 -16.96 12.11
C SER A 219 -28.88 -17.89 11.29
N ARG A 220 -28.37 -18.48 10.19
CA ARG A 220 -29.17 -19.31 9.27
C ARG A 220 -28.90 -20.81 9.35
N MET A 221 -27.88 -21.25 10.08
CA MET A 221 -27.47 -22.67 10.14
C MET A 221 -27.42 -23.25 11.57
N ASP A 222 -27.79 -22.48 12.60
CA ASP A 222 -27.74 -22.85 14.04
C ASP A 222 -26.42 -23.48 14.53
N ARG A 223 -25.36 -23.41 13.72
CA ARG A 223 -24.01 -23.91 13.97
C ARG A 223 -22.99 -22.94 13.37
N ASP A 224 -21.84 -22.85 14.04
CA ASP A 224 -20.67 -22.10 13.58
C ASP A 224 -20.14 -22.71 12.27
N LYS A 225 -20.39 -22.04 11.13
CA LYS A 225 -20.03 -22.50 9.78
C LYS A 225 -18.53 -22.76 9.62
N SER A 226 -17.69 -22.05 10.38
CA SER A 226 -16.23 -22.23 10.34
C SER A 226 -15.79 -23.64 10.77
N GLY A 227 -16.62 -24.36 11.51
CA GLY A 227 -16.38 -25.73 11.97
C GLY A 227 -16.88 -26.83 11.03
N LEU A 228 -17.49 -26.50 9.89
CA LEU A 228 -17.97 -27.51 8.95
C LEU A 228 -16.81 -28.30 8.36
N THR A 229 -16.98 -29.62 8.22
CA THR A 229 -15.95 -30.53 7.73
C THR A 229 -16.28 -30.93 6.29
N TYR A 230 -15.37 -30.67 5.35
CA TYR A 230 -15.53 -31.06 3.95
C TYR A 230 -14.45 -32.07 3.53
N HIS A 231 -13.20 -31.71 3.78
CA HIS A 231 -12.01 -32.45 3.37
C HIS A 231 -11.43 -33.32 4.49
N GLU A 232 -12.30 -33.92 5.32
CA GLU A 232 -11.91 -34.64 6.57
C GLU A 232 -11.28 -33.72 7.64
N LYS A 233 -11.13 -32.44 7.32
CA LYS A 233 -10.69 -31.35 8.18
C LYS A 233 -11.76 -30.25 8.23
N SER A 234 -11.78 -29.46 9.30
CA SER A 234 -12.68 -28.30 9.34
C SER A 234 -12.28 -27.27 8.28
N GLN A 235 -13.25 -26.58 7.68
CA GLN A 235 -13.00 -25.71 6.53
C GLN A 235 -12.04 -24.58 6.86
N LYS A 236 -12.14 -24.00 8.06
CA LYS A 236 -11.16 -23.01 8.53
C LYS A 236 -9.73 -23.55 8.52
N ASP A 237 -9.54 -24.81 8.90
CA ASP A 237 -8.21 -25.40 8.98
C ASP A 237 -7.68 -25.77 7.60
N HIS A 238 -8.58 -26.16 6.68
CA HIS A 238 -8.22 -26.44 5.30
C HIS A 238 -7.74 -25.17 4.59
N VAL A 239 -8.51 -24.08 4.71
CA VAL A 239 -8.13 -22.77 4.15
C VAL A 239 -6.86 -22.22 4.83
N ASN A 240 -6.73 -22.37 6.16
CA ASN A 240 -5.52 -21.96 6.86
C ASN A 240 -4.27 -22.66 6.31
N ASP A 241 -4.28 -24.00 6.22
CA ASP A 241 -3.14 -24.77 5.69
C ASP A 241 -2.82 -24.41 4.24
N MET A 242 -3.86 -24.20 3.43
CA MET A 242 -3.73 -23.78 2.04
C MET A 242 -2.99 -22.44 1.94
N LEU A 243 -3.38 -21.45 2.74
CA LEU A 243 -2.75 -20.13 2.71
C LEU A 243 -1.34 -20.11 3.31
N GLN A 244 -1.03 -20.98 4.28
CA GLN A 244 0.29 -21.05 4.92
C GLN A 244 1.42 -21.41 3.94
N LYS A 245 1.09 -22.05 2.81
CA LYS A 245 2.06 -22.39 1.75
C LYS A 245 2.54 -21.16 0.98
N TYR A 246 1.75 -20.08 0.98
CA TYR A 246 1.97 -18.94 0.08
C TYR A 246 2.11 -17.60 0.81
N CYS A 247 1.47 -17.44 1.97
CA CYS A 247 1.49 -16.21 2.75
C CYS A 247 2.59 -16.27 3.82
N LYS A 248 3.13 -15.12 4.22
CA LYS A 248 4.14 -15.06 5.29
C LYS A 248 3.57 -15.56 6.61
N ASP A 249 2.42 -15.00 7.00
CA ASP A 249 1.66 -15.36 8.19
C ASP A 249 0.18 -15.48 7.80
N VAL A 250 -0.57 -16.37 8.48
CA VAL A 250 -2.00 -16.58 8.23
C VAL A 250 -2.79 -16.40 9.53
N PHE A 251 -3.83 -15.58 9.47
CA PHE A 251 -4.64 -15.20 10.62
C PHE A 251 -6.10 -15.59 10.44
N LEU A 252 -6.75 -15.98 11.53
CA LEU A 252 -8.21 -16.15 11.57
C LEU A 252 -8.88 -14.84 12.00
N SER A 253 -9.73 -14.27 11.14
CA SER A 253 -10.57 -13.11 11.46
C SER A 253 -11.81 -13.56 12.23
N CYS A 254 -11.95 -13.12 13.48
CA CYS A 254 -12.90 -13.71 14.42
C CYS A 254 -13.68 -12.67 15.24
N ASN A 255 -14.86 -13.07 15.72
CA ASN A 255 -15.58 -12.32 16.75
C ASN A 255 -15.04 -12.67 18.16
N GLN A 256 -15.55 -12.02 19.20
CA GLN A 256 -15.11 -12.25 20.59
C GLN A 256 -15.25 -13.71 21.06
N GLU A 257 -16.40 -14.35 20.78
CA GLU A 257 -16.66 -15.73 21.20
C GLU A 257 -15.71 -16.72 20.50
N GLN A 258 -15.50 -16.53 19.20
CA GLN A 258 -14.58 -17.34 18.40
C GLN A 258 -13.13 -17.14 18.84
N HIS A 259 -12.75 -15.90 19.18
CA HIS A 259 -11.44 -15.61 19.76
C HIS A 259 -11.23 -16.43 21.03
N GLU A 260 -12.15 -16.37 22.00
CA GLU A 260 -12.06 -17.16 23.24
C GLU A 260 -11.97 -18.67 22.99
N LYS A 261 -12.70 -19.17 21.98
CA LYS A 261 -12.75 -20.60 21.63
C LYS A 261 -11.48 -21.13 20.97
N PHE A 262 -10.84 -20.34 20.11
CA PHE A 262 -9.71 -20.80 19.27
C PHE A 262 -8.36 -20.20 19.66
N ASN A 263 -8.32 -19.29 20.63
CA ASN A 263 -7.09 -18.67 21.11
C ASN A 263 -6.07 -19.73 21.56
N GLY A 264 -4.79 -19.51 21.22
CA GLY A 264 -3.69 -20.42 21.51
C GLY A 264 -3.41 -21.48 20.42
N ASN A 265 -4.32 -21.70 19.48
CA ASN A 265 -4.14 -22.67 18.39
C ASN A 265 -3.81 -22.00 17.04
N TYR A 266 -4.13 -20.72 16.87
CA TYR A 266 -3.95 -19.97 15.63
C TYR A 266 -3.47 -18.55 15.92
N LEU A 267 -2.87 -17.91 14.92
CA LEU A 267 -2.80 -16.45 14.89
C LEU A 267 -4.21 -15.91 14.64
N MET A 268 -4.67 -14.98 15.46
CA MET A 268 -6.04 -14.50 15.41
C MET A 268 -6.09 -12.98 15.35
N ILE A 269 -7.02 -12.46 14.56
CA ILE A 269 -7.36 -11.03 14.53
C ILE A 269 -8.82 -10.93 14.94
N LYS A 270 -9.04 -10.33 16.11
CA LYS A 270 -10.38 -10.04 16.59
C LYS A 270 -10.92 -8.79 15.88
N ASP A 271 -12.17 -8.84 15.45
CA ASP A 271 -12.85 -7.70 14.85
C ASP A 271 -12.84 -6.49 15.82
N LYS A 272 -12.17 -5.41 15.41
CA LYS A 272 -12.10 -4.13 16.14
C LYS A 272 -13.33 -3.26 15.89
N ILE A 273 -13.99 -3.43 14.73
CA ILE A 273 -15.27 -2.80 14.40
C ILE A 273 -16.32 -3.90 14.17
N THR A 274 -17.08 -4.20 15.21
CA THR A 274 -18.02 -5.33 15.22
C THR A 274 -19.23 -5.09 14.31
N GLY A 275 -19.76 -6.15 13.72
CA GLY A 275 -21.03 -6.12 12.96
C GLY A 275 -20.92 -5.65 11.52
N LEU A 276 -19.70 -5.43 11.00
CA LEU A 276 -19.46 -5.04 9.61
C LEU A 276 -19.18 -6.21 8.65
N GLY A 277 -19.28 -7.45 9.15
CA GLY A 277 -18.98 -8.65 8.35
C GLY A 277 -17.54 -8.64 7.82
N PRO A 278 -17.30 -9.09 6.58
CA PRO A 278 -15.96 -9.14 5.98
C PRO A 278 -15.19 -7.80 6.02
N MET A 279 -15.89 -6.67 5.89
CA MET A 279 -15.28 -5.33 5.98
C MET A 279 -14.63 -5.10 7.35
N GLY A 280 -15.30 -5.55 8.42
CA GLY A 280 -14.78 -5.43 9.79
C GLY A 280 -13.50 -6.22 9.96
N GLY A 281 -13.45 -7.45 9.45
CA GLY A 281 -12.26 -8.30 9.46
C GLY A 281 -11.09 -7.69 8.70
N ILE A 282 -11.32 -7.25 7.45
CA ILE A 282 -10.27 -6.65 6.61
C ILE A 282 -9.71 -5.37 7.24
N ILE A 283 -10.57 -4.48 7.75
CA ILE A 283 -10.12 -3.27 8.47
C ILE A 283 -9.33 -3.64 9.72
N SER A 284 -9.79 -4.64 10.48
CA SER A 284 -9.11 -5.07 11.71
C SER A 284 -7.72 -5.65 11.42
N ALA A 285 -7.57 -6.32 10.28
CA ALA A 285 -6.28 -6.82 9.80
C ALA A 285 -5.32 -5.68 9.45
N PHE A 286 -5.78 -4.65 8.72
CA PHE A 286 -4.96 -3.45 8.49
C PHE A 286 -4.65 -2.66 9.76
N MET A 287 -5.57 -2.63 10.74
CA MET A 287 -5.29 -2.04 12.05
C MET A 287 -4.22 -2.81 12.84
N GLU A 288 -3.99 -4.08 12.51
CA GLU A 288 -2.97 -4.93 13.12
C GLU A 288 -1.62 -4.77 12.40
N ASN A 289 -1.62 -4.90 11.08
CA ASN A 289 -0.46 -4.64 10.24
C ASN A 289 -0.86 -3.78 9.03
N PRO A 290 -0.63 -2.45 9.11
CA PRO A 290 -1.02 -1.52 8.04
C PRO A 290 -0.03 -1.51 6.86
N ASP A 291 1.10 -2.22 6.95
CA ASP A 291 2.14 -2.28 5.91
C ASP A 291 2.12 -3.60 5.12
N ALA A 292 1.34 -4.60 5.57
CA ALA A 292 1.10 -5.83 4.84
C ALA A 292 -0.04 -5.68 3.82
N ALA A 293 0.08 -6.41 2.71
CA ALA A 293 -1.06 -6.76 1.88
C ALA A 293 -1.79 -7.95 2.51
N TRP A 294 -3.10 -8.03 2.33
CA TRP A 294 -3.95 -9.04 2.95
C TRP A 294 -4.72 -9.84 1.90
N LEU A 295 -4.44 -11.14 1.80
CA LEU A 295 -5.27 -12.08 1.05
C LEU A 295 -6.44 -12.53 1.94
N SER A 296 -7.61 -11.94 1.74
CA SER A 296 -8.82 -12.32 2.44
C SER A 296 -9.52 -13.48 1.74
N VAL A 297 -9.75 -14.57 2.47
CA VAL A 297 -10.46 -15.77 1.98
C VAL A 297 -11.57 -16.16 2.95
N ALA A 298 -12.80 -16.33 2.45
CA ALA A 298 -13.91 -16.81 3.27
C ALA A 298 -13.93 -18.33 3.42
N CYS A 299 -14.46 -18.80 4.56
CA CYS A 299 -14.59 -20.23 4.85
C CYS A 299 -15.83 -20.89 4.23
N ASP A 300 -16.65 -20.19 3.47
CA ASP A 300 -17.85 -20.74 2.82
C ASP A 300 -17.62 -21.18 1.37
N LEU A 301 -16.34 -21.28 0.97
CA LEU A 301 -15.86 -21.68 -0.36
C LEU A 301 -15.14 -23.04 -0.30
N PRO A 302 -15.87 -24.17 -0.26
CA PRO A 302 -15.29 -25.49 0.00
C PRO A 302 -14.55 -26.10 -1.19
N PHE A 303 -14.82 -25.61 -2.39
CA PHE A 303 -14.20 -26.07 -3.64
C PHE A 303 -12.95 -25.27 -4.02
N LEU A 304 -12.64 -24.20 -3.27
CA LEU A 304 -11.46 -23.37 -3.53
C LEU A 304 -10.19 -24.21 -3.55
N SER A 305 -9.39 -24.08 -4.61
CA SER A 305 -8.17 -24.85 -4.81
C SER A 305 -6.90 -24.04 -4.54
N GLU A 306 -5.79 -24.76 -4.33
CA GLU A 306 -4.45 -24.17 -4.26
C GLU A 306 -4.04 -23.51 -5.58
N GLU A 307 -4.50 -24.04 -6.72
CA GLU A 307 -4.22 -23.49 -8.03
C GLU A 307 -4.82 -22.10 -8.19
N THR A 308 -6.05 -21.90 -7.74
CA THR A 308 -6.71 -20.59 -7.79
C THR A 308 -6.02 -19.57 -6.90
N ILE A 309 -5.58 -19.96 -5.69
CA ILE A 309 -4.79 -19.09 -4.82
C ILE A 309 -3.45 -18.72 -5.45
N ALA A 310 -2.73 -19.70 -6.00
CA ALA A 310 -1.45 -19.46 -6.68
C ALA A 310 -1.62 -18.54 -7.90
N TYR A 311 -2.70 -18.72 -8.68
CA TYR A 311 -3.03 -17.87 -9.81
C TYR A 311 -3.29 -16.42 -9.38
N LEU A 312 -4.05 -16.22 -8.31
CA LEU A 312 -4.31 -14.87 -7.76
C LEU A 312 -3.02 -14.17 -7.33
N LEU A 313 -2.14 -14.88 -6.62
CA LEU A 313 -0.87 -14.34 -6.13
C LEU A 313 0.11 -14.06 -7.26
N THR A 314 0.18 -14.92 -8.26
CA THR A 314 1.04 -14.74 -9.44
C THR A 314 0.63 -13.52 -10.25
N ASN A 315 -0.68 -13.24 -10.31
CA ASN A 315 -1.24 -12.09 -11.02
C ASN A 315 -1.51 -10.89 -10.11
N ARG A 316 -0.98 -10.88 -8.89
CA ARG A 316 -1.09 -9.74 -7.96
C ARG A 316 -0.55 -8.48 -8.63
N ASN A 317 -1.32 -7.40 -8.54
CA ASN A 317 -0.91 -6.08 -9.00
C ASN A 317 -0.78 -5.07 -7.85
N PRO A 318 0.44 -4.84 -7.32
CA PRO A 318 0.70 -3.88 -6.25
C PRO A 318 0.48 -2.41 -6.63
N SER A 319 0.21 -2.09 -7.90
CA SER A 319 -0.16 -0.74 -8.40
C SER A 319 -1.64 -0.42 -8.23
N LYS A 320 -2.45 -1.40 -7.86
CA LYS A 320 -3.91 -1.28 -7.72
C LYS A 320 -4.34 -1.22 -6.26
N LEU A 321 -5.61 -0.99 -6.00
CA LEU A 321 -6.18 -1.05 -4.65
C LEU A 321 -6.22 -2.49 -4.15
N ALA A 322 -6.58 -3.41 -5.05
CA ALA A 322 -6.72 -4.83 -4.79
C ALA A 322 -6.53 -5.63 -6.08
N THR A 323 -6.20 -6.91 -5.95
CA THR A 323 -6.30 -7.92 -7.01
C THR A 323 -7.41 -8.89 -6.65
N VAL A 324 -8.37 -9.08 -7.54
CA VAL A 324 -9.63 -9.75 -7.24
C VAL A 324 -10.16 -10.51 -8.45
N PHE A 325 -10.82 -11.63 -8.21
CA PHE A 325 -11.56 -12.32 -9.27
C PHE A 325 -12.95 -11.72 -9.50
N LEU A 326 -13.52 -11.96 -10.67
CA LEU A 326 -14.97 -11.88 -10.83
C LEU A 326 -15.67 -13.03 -10.10
N ASP A 327 -16.89 -12.81 -9.64
CA ASP A 327 -17.75 -13.82 -9.02
C ASP A 327 -18.13 -14.94 -10.00
N SER A 328 -18.82 -15.97 -9.52
CA SER A 328 -19.19 -17.15 -10.32
C SER A 328 -20.05 -16.83 -11.55
N GLU A 329 -20.73 -15.67 -11.55
CA GLU A 329 -21.52 -15.15 -12.68
C GLU A 329 -20.68 -14.30 -13.65
N GLY A 330 -19.41 -14.03 -13.33
CA GLY A 330 -18.52 -13.18 -14.11
C GLY A 330 -18.92 -11.71 -14.12
N LYS A 331 -19.69 -11.24 -13.13
CA LYS A 331 -20.36 -9.94 -13.18
C LYS A 331 -19.76 -8.91 -12.23
N PHE A 332 -19.40 -9.32 -11.02
CA PHE A 332 -18.89 -8.41 -10.00
C PHE A 332 -17.62 -8.95 -9.36
N PRO A 333 -16.73 -8.07 -8.85
CA PRO A 333 -15.59 -8.51 -8.06
C PRO A 333 -16.00 -9.32 -6.83
N GLU A 334 -15.31 -10.42 -6.54
CA GLU A 334 -15.56 -11.30 -5.41
C GLU A 334 -14.69 -10.90 -4.19
N PRO A 335 -15.21 -10.11 -3.23
CA PRO A 335 -14.42 -9.63 -2.08
C PRO A 335 -13.97 -10.74 -1.14
N LEU A 336 -14.56 -11.93 -1.23
CA LEU A 336 -14.25 -13.05 -0.34
C LEU A 336 -13.04 -13.86 -0.78
N ILE A 337 -12.44 -13.54 -1.94
CA ILE A 337 -11.15 -14.06 -2.40
C ILE A 337 -10.40 -12.90 -3.06
N THR A 338 -9.68 -12.11 -2.27
CA THR A 338 -9.11 -10.84 -2.73
C THR A 338 -7.80 -10.53 -2.02
N ILE A 339 -6.80 -10.06 -2.77
CA ILE A 339 -5.59 -9.43 -2.21
C ILE A 339 -5.84 -7.94 -2.09
N TRP A 340 -5.84 -7.41 -0.87
CA TRP A 340 -5.96 -5.98 -0.58
C TRP A 340 -4.58 -5.38 -0.32
N GLU A 341 -4.20 -4.35 -1.07
CA GLU A 341 -2.93 -3.66 -0.87
C GLU A 341 -2.98 -2.70 0.33
N PRO A 342 -1.84 -2.34 0.97
CA PRO A 342 -1.80 -1.39 2.09
C PRO A 342 -2.51 -0.05 1.85
N ARG A 343 -2.59 0.39 0.60
CA ARG A 343 -3.32 1.61 0.19
C ARG A 343 -4.83 1.47 0.27
N ALA A 344 -5.35 0.24 0.34
CA ALA A 344 -6.76 -0.04 0.53
C ALA A 344 -7.26 0.43 1.89
N TYR A 345 -6.42 0.38 2.93
CA TYR A 345 -6.83 0.69 4.28
C TYR A 345 -7.51 2.07 4.45
N PRO A 346 -6.89 3.20 4.09
CA PRO A 346 -7.55 4.50 4.18
C PRO A 346 -8.78 4.60 3.26
N VAL A 347 -8.78 3.91 2.11
CA VAL A 347 -9.92 3.88 1.19
C VAL A 347 -11.11 3.15 1.81
N LEU A 348 -10.89 1.99 2.43
CA LEU A 348 -11.93 1.23 3.15
C LEU A 348 -12.57 2.10 4.24
N LEU A 349 -11.75 2.80 5.04
CA LEU A 349 -12.25 3.73 6.07
C LEU A 349 -13.06 4.89 5.47
N ARG A 350 -12.65 5.42 4.31
CA ARG A 350 -13.40 6.47 3.60
C ARG A 350 -14.74 5.98 3.05
N TYR A 351 -14.84 4.73 2.61
CA TYR A 351 -16.14 4.15 2.24
C TYR A 351 -17.03 3.95 3.46
N LEU A 352 -16.45 3.49 4.56
CA LEU A 352 -17.16 3.31 5.82
C LEU A 352 -17.71 4.65 6.35
N SER A 353 -16.94 5.74 6.27
CA SER A 353 -17.40 7.07 6.69
C SER A 353 -18.56 7.63 5.84
N GLN A 354 -18.78 7.06 4.65
CA GLN A 354 -19.91 7.37 3.78
C GLN A 354 -21.11 6.42 3.99
N GLY A 355 -21.04 5.51 4.97
CA GLY A 355 -22.09 4.54 5.26
C GLY A 355 -22.02 3.26 4.42
N TYR A 356 -20.94 3.03 3.67
CA TYR A 356 -20.74 1.79 2.91
C TYR A 356 -19.93 0.78 3.72
N SER A 357 -20.57 -0.34 4.09
CA SER A 357 -19.94 -1.46 4.82
C SER A 357 -19.64 -2.68 3.95
N CYS A 358 -19.99 -2.66 2.65
CA CYS A 358 -19.80 -3.79 1.75
C CYS A 358 -18.48 -3.68 0.98
N PRO A 359 -17.50 -4.60 1.15
CA PRO A 359 -16.22 -4.53 0.45
C PRO A 359 -16.37 -4.63 -1.08
N ARG A 360 -17.36 -5.38 -1.57
CA ARG A 360 -17.68 -5.45 -3.02
C ARG A 360 -17.95 -4.05 -3.60
N LYS A 361 -18.63 -3.17 -2.85
CA LYS A 361 -18.90 -1.80 -3.29
C LYS A 361 -17.62 -0.98 -3.43
N VAL A 362 -16.65 -1.20 -2.55
CA VAL A 362 -15.32 -0.57 -2.61
C VAL A 362 -14.60 -1.01 -3.88
N LEU A 363 -14.58 -2.32 -4.16
CA LEU A 363 -13.92 -2.89 -5.34
C LEU A 363 -14.52 -2.36 -6.66
N ILE A 364 -15.85 -2.34 -6.78
CA ILE A 364 -16.54 -1.86 -8.00
C ILE A 364 -16.18 -0.40 -8.32
N ASN A 365 -15.95 0.42 -7.30
CA ASN A 365 -15.80 1.87 -7.45
C ASN A 365 -14.35 2.34 -7.19
N SER A 366 -13.38 1.43 -7.34
CA SER A 366 -11.96 1.72 -7.16
C SER A 366 -11.12 1.11 -8.28
N ASP A 367 -9.90 1.59 -8.44
CA ASP A 367 -8.97 1.03 -9.42
C ASP A 367 -8.38 -0.29 -8.89
N VAL A 368 -8.92 -1.41 -9.35
CA VAL A 368 -8.56 -2.78 -8.96
C VAL A 368 -8.07 -3.58 -10.17
N GLU A 369 -7.24 -4.58 -9.92
CA GLU A 369 -6.90 -5.60 -10.92
C GLU A 369 -7.97 -6.69 -10.89
N VAL A 370 -8.66 -6.90 -12.02
CA VAL A 370 -9.77 -7.86 -12.12
C VAL A 370 -9.33 -9.05 -12.95
N LEU A 371 -9.40 -10.23 -12.35
CA LEU A 371 -9.04 -11.50 -12.95
C LEU A 371 -10.28 -12.35 -13.25
N LYS A 372 -10.17 -13.22 -14.24
CA LYS A 372 -11.09 -14.35 -14.41
C LYS A 372 -10.58 -15.53 -13.58
N ALA A 373 -11.48 -16.21 -12.89
CA ALA A 373 -11.14 -17.42 -12.15
C ALA A 373 -10.69 -18.54 -13.11
N PRO A 374 -9.70 -19.36 -12.74
CA PRO A 374 -9.38 -20.59 -13.47
C PRO A 374 -10.59 -21.52 -13.57
N ASP A 375 -11.29 -21.70 -12.45
CA ASP A 375 -12.59 -22.38 -12.39
C ASP A 375 -13.58 -21.56 -11.54
N VAL A 376 -14.67 -21.13 -12.17
CA VAL A 376 -15.75 -20.35 -11.53
C VAL A 376 -16.60 -21.19 -10.56
N GLN A 377 -16.59 -22.52 -10.71
CA GLN A 377 -17.32 -23.42 -9.82
C GLN A 377 -16.72 -23.43 -8.41
N GLU A 378 -15.44 -23.06 -8.27
CA GLU A 378 -14.78 -22.92 -6.98
C GLU A 378 -15.41 -21.84 -6.09
N PHE A 379 -16.14 -20.89 -6.68
CA PHE A 379 -16.71 -19.73 -5.99
C PHE A 379 -18.14 -19.94 -5.50
N GLN A 380 -18.62 -21.19 -5.52
CA GLN A 380 -19.93 -21.53 -4.98
C GLN A 380 -19.93 -21.41 -3.45
N ASN A 381 -20.73 -20.47 -2.94
CA ASN A 381 -20.91 -20.29 -1.51
C ASN A 381 -21.90 -21.32 -0.94
N ILE A 382 -21.48 -22.03 0.12
CA ILE A 382 -22.36 -22.99 0.80
C ILE A 382 -22.96 -22.38 2.05
N ASN A 383 -24.27 -22.13 1.97
CA ASN A 383 -24.98 -21.36 2.98
C ASN A 383 -26.08 -22.11 3.73
N ASP A 384 -26.46 -23.29 3.26
CA ASP A 384 -27.53 -24.11 3.82
C ASP A 384 -27.14 -25.62 3.92
N PRO A 385 -27.88 -26.41 4.72
CA PRO A 385 -27.55 -27.83 4.96
C PRO A 385 -27.66 -28.73 3.73
N GLU A 386 -28.55 -28.42 2.78
CA GLU A 386 -28.73 -29.24 1.57
C GLU A 386 -27.55 -29.05 0.62
N ALA A 387 -27.14 -27.79 0.41
CA ALA A 387 -25.93 -27.43 -0.33
C ALA A 387 -24.69 -28.07 0.30
N TYR A 388 -24.59 -28.08 1.64
CA TYR A 388 -23.51 -28.75 2.37
C TYR A 388 -23.45 -30.26 2.07
N ALA A 389 -24.58 -30.95 2.16
CA ALA A 389 -24.67 -32.38 1.87
C ALA A 389 -24.34 -32.70 0.41
N SER A 390 -24.75 -31.82 -0.52
CA SER A 390 -24.41 -31.92 -1.94
C SER A 390 -22.90 -31.80 -2.16
N ALA A 391 -22.27 -30.78 -1.58
CA ALA A 391 -20.85 -30.54 -1.75
C ALA A 391 -19.96 -31.63 -1.16
N ILE A 392 -20.30 -32.22 -0.01
CA ILE A 392 -19.58 -33.39 0.51
C ILE A 392 -19.61 -34.54 -0.51
N LYS A 393 -20.74 -34.78 -1.17
CA LYS A 393 -20.84 -35.83 -2.18
C LYS A 393 -19.96 -35.53 -3.39
N THR A 394 -19.89 -34.26 -3.83
CA THR A 394 -19.04 -33.84 -4.95
C THR A 394 -17.56 -34.00 -4.61
N ILE A 395 -17.11 -33.47 -3.47
CA ILE A 395 -15.71 -33.56 -3.02
C ILE A 395 -15.26 -35.02 -2.85
N LYS A 396 -16.14 -35.90 -2.35
CA LYS A 396 -15.82 -37.33 -2.24
C LYS A 396 -15.69 -38.05 -3.60
N LYS A 397 -16.39 -37.58 -4.63
CA LYS A 397 -16.29 -38.15 -5.98
C LYS A 397 -15.00 -37.72 -6.69
N GLU A 398 -14.49 -36.53 -6.42
CA GLU A 398 -13.26 -36.01 -7.03
C GLU A 398 -11.98 -36.63 -6.42
N LYS A 399 -12.06 -37.21 -5.22
CA LYS A 399 -10.97 -37.94 -4.57
C LYS A 399 -10.81 -39.41 -5.02
N ILE A 400 -11.77 -39.95 -5.78
CA ILE A 400 -11.77 -41.32 -6.34
C ILE A 400 -11.37 -41.23 -7.80
#